data_AF-A0A2D7UGC1-F1
#
_entry.id   AF-A0A2D7UGC1-F1
#
_cell.length_a   1.000
_cell.length_b   1.000
_cell.length_c   1.000
_cell.angle_alpha   90.00
_cell.angle_beta   90.00
_cell.angle_gamma   90.00
#
_symmetry.space_group_name_H-M   'P 1'
#
loop_
_entity.id
_entity.type
_entity.pdbx_description
1 polymer ?
#
loop_
_entity_poly.entity_id
_entity_poly.type
_entity_poly.pdbx_seq_one_letter_code
_entity_poly.pdbx_strand_id
1 'polypeptide(L)'
;FWYKALRNKSNDLLKALANSKGMLGLSLYAHHLKESTNCRLESFCEMAARTVEIMGIDNVGIGSDLCLFQPDSVVEWMRNGTWTKSKNYGEGSKKRPGFPKQPEWFVDARGFKNLETGLKNIGFNNEDVNKILGNNWYNFYKGIN
;
A
#
# COMPACT_ATOMS: atom_id res chain seq x y z
N PHE A 1 1.22 9.98 9.40
CA PHE A 1 1.09 9.58 10.82
C PHE A 1 1.73 8.23 11.17
N TRP A 2 1.65 7.21 10.30
CA TRP A 2 2.05 5.84 10.65
C TRP A 2 3.57 5.55 10.59
N TYR A 3 4.20 5.83 9.46
CA TYR A 3 5.62 5.58 9.21
C TYR A 3 6.16 6.55 8.14
N LYS A 4 7.39 7.05 8.34
CA LYS A 4 8.05 8.01 7.45
C LYS A 4 8.93 7.28 6.42
N ALA A 5 8.31 6.81 5.34
CA ALA A 5 8.99 6.37 4.12
C ALA A 5 9.10 7.54 3.12
N LEU A 6 9.99 7.46 2.12
CA LEU A 6 10.15 8.52 1.11
C LEU A 6 8.90 8.70 0.24
N ARG A 7 8.14 7.62 -0.01
CA ARG A 7 6.95 7.62 -0.88
C ARG A 7 5.62 7.83 -0.16
N ASN A 8 5.59 7.70 1.17
CA ASN A 8 4.36 7.86 1.97
C ASN A 8 3.84 9.31 1.91
N LYS A 9 2.51 9.47 1.97
CA LYS A 9 1.85 10.76 1.76
C LYS A 9 1.58 11.48 3.08
N SER A 10 1.64 12.81 3.06
CA SER A 10 1.28 13.65 4.20
C SER A 10 -0.23 13.62 4.43
N ASN A 11 -0.66 13.88 5.67
CA ASN A 11 -2.08 13.95 5.99
C ASN A 11 -2.80 15.02 5.17
N ASP A 12 -2.15 16.15 4.87
CA ASP A 12 -2.74 17.23 4.08
C ASP A 12 -3.00 16.81 2.64
N LEU A 13 -2.09 16.04 2.04
CA LEU A 13 -2.28 15.50 0.69
C LEU A 13 -3.40 14.44 0.66
N LEU A 14 -3.49 13.60 1.69
CA LEU A 14 -4.57 12.61 1.80
C LEU A 14 -5.94 13.29 1.90
N LYS A 15 -6.06 14.36 2.71
CA LYS A 15 -7.28 15.17 2.79
C LYS A 15 -7.62 15.84 1.47
N ALA A 16 -6.63 16.43 0.79
CA ALA A 16 -6.84 17.06 -0.51
C ALA A 16 -7.33 16.05 -1.56
N LEU A 17 -6.75 14.84 -1.58
CA LEU A 17 -7.16 13.76 -2.47
C LEU A 17 -8.59 13.29 -2.20
N ALA A 18 -8.97 13.16 -0.93
CA ALA A 18 -10.35 12.83 -0.55
C ALA A 18 -11.33 13.92 -0.98
N ASN A 19 -11.00 15.20 -0.76
CA ASN A 19 -11.83 16.33 -1.18
C ASN A 19 -12.03 16.39 -2.69
N SER A 20 -11.07 15.92 -3.49
CA SER A 20 -11.21 15.80 -4.94
C SER A 20 -11.93 14.52 -5.38
N LYS A 21 -12.53 13.76 -4.44
CA LYS A 21 -13.16 12.45 -4.68
C LYS A 21 -12.20 11.42 -5.29
N GLY A 22 -10.90 11.57 -5.02
CA GLY A 22 -9.88 10.65 -5.50
C GLY A 22 -9.78 9.38 -4.66
N MET A 23 -9.01 8.41 -5.16
CA MET A 23 -8.78 7.12 -4.51
C MET A 23 -7.34 6.98 -4.04
N LEU A 24 -7.17 6.39 -2.85
CA LEU A 24 -5.87 5.91 -2.37
C LEU A 24 -5.83 4.38 -2.36
N GLY A 25 -4.85 3.81 -3.07
CA GLY A 25 -4.45 2.42 -2.91
C GLY A 25 -3.44 2.27 -1.78
N LEU A 26 -3.76 1.50 -0.75
CA LEU A 26 -2.84 1.13 0.31
C LEU A 26 -1.80 0.15 -0.24
N SER A 27 -0.54 0.58 -0.25
CA SER A 27 0.58 -0.25 -0.69
C SER A 27 0.95 -1.29 0.37
N LEU A 28 1.24 -2.50 -0.09
CA LEU A 28 1.77 -3.60 0.72
C LEU A 28 3.24 -3.89 0.42
N TYR A 29 3.93 -2.97 -0.28
CA TYR A 29 5.35 -3.10 -0.53
C TYR A 29 6.14 -2.86 0.75
N ALA A 30 6.96 -3.81 1.16
CA ALA A 30 7.63 -3.78 2.45
C ALA A 30 8.51 -2.55 2.71
N HIS A 31 8.93 -1.75 1.73
CA HIS A 31 9.61 -0.48 2.05
C HIS A 31 8.67 0.66 2.49
N HIS A 32 7.38 0.58 2.15
CA HIS A 32 6.37 1.57 2.56
C HIS A 32 5.77 1.24 3.94
N LEU A 33 5.97 0.03 4.42
CA LEU A 33 5.39 -0.49 5.66
C LEU A 33 6.23 -0.15 6.90
N LYS A 34 5.56 0.13 8.02
CA LYS A 34 6.21 0.24 9.33
C LYS A 34 6.89 -1.09 9.66
N GLU A 35 8.15 -1.05 10.11
CA GLU A 35 8.98 -2.25 10.39
C GLU A 35 9.27 -3.15 9.18
N SER A 36 8.98 -2.65 7.97
CA SER A 36 9.28 -3.27 6.70
C SER A 36 8.74 -4.71 6.56
N THR A 37 9.59 -5.69 6.22
CA THR A 37 9.22 -7.12 6.14
C THR A 37 8.59 -7.64 7.43
N ASN A 38 8.90 -7.03 8.58
CA ASN A 38 8.35 -7.44 9.88
C ASN A 38 7.05 -6.70 10.24
N CYS A 39 6.48 -5.91 9.32
CA CYS A 39 5.20 -5.24 9.55
C CYS A 39 4.15 -6.28 9.98
N ARG A 40 3.50 -6.03 11.12
CA ARG A 40 2.39 -6.86 11.59
C ARG A 40 1.10 -6.52 10.85
N LEU A 41 0.25 -7.52 10.64
CA LEU A 41 -1.06 -7.35 10.01
C LEU A 41 -1.91 -6.32 10.76
N GLU A 42 -1.93 -6.41 12.09
CA GLU A 42 -2.68 -5.52 12.97
C GLU A 42 -2.24 -4.07 12.78
N SER A 43 -0.92 -3.82 12.67
CA SER A 43 -0.42 -2.46 12.47
C SER A 43 -0.80 -1.88 11.09
N PHE A 44 -0.86 -2.73 10.06
CA PHE A 44 -1.35 -2.33 8.74
C PHE A 44 -2.84 -2.01 8.79
N CYS A 45 -3.65 -2.85 9.44
CA CYS A 45 -5.09 -2.64 9.58
C CYS A 45 -5.43 -1.40 10.43
N GLU A 46 -4.68 -1.13 11.50
CA GLU A 46 -4.77 0.13 12.28
C GLU A 46 -4.47 1.35 11.40
N MET A 47 -3.45 1.25 10.54
CA MET A 47 -3.13 2.32 9.59
C MET A 47 -4.26 2.52 8.56
N ALA A 48 -4.86 1.43 8.07
CA ALA A 48 -6.00 1.50 7.16
C ALA A 48 -7.19 2.22 7.84
N ALA A 49 -7.52 1.86 9.09
CA ALA A 49 -8.57 2.52 9.88
C ALA A 49 -8.34 4.03 10.01
N ARG A 50 -7.14 4.44 10.44
CA ARG A 50 -6.79 5.87 10.57
C ARG A 50 -6.74 6.60 9.22
N THR A 51 -6.46 5.89 8.14
CA THR A 51 -6.53 6.47 6.79
C THR A 51 -7.98 6.70 6.36
N VAL A 52 -8.87 5.76 6.67
CA VAL A 52 -10.32 5.91 6.47
C VAL A 52 -10.88 7.07 7.31
N GLU A 53 -10.41 7.28 8.55
CA GLU A 53 -10.78 8.47 9.34
C GLU A 53 -10.40 9.79 8.65
N ILE A 54 -9.30 9.81 7.89
CA ILE A 54 -8.81 11.00 7.18
C ILE A 54 -9.52 11.20 5.84
N MET A 55 -9.74 10.12 5.10
CA MET A 55 -10.15 10.18 3.70
C MET A 55 -11.62 9.83 3.45
N GLY A 56 -12.29 9.19 4.41
CA GLY A 56 -13.59 8.57 4.20
C GLY A 56 -13.47 7.14 3.66
N ILE A 57 -14.45 6.31 4.03
CA ILE A 57 -14.45 4.87 3.71
C ILE A 57 -14.51 4.62 2.21
N ASP A 58 -15.15 5.49 1.42
CA ASP A 58 -15.34 5.29 -0.02
C ASP A 58 -14.11 5.68 -0.87
N ASN A 59 -13.06 6.23 -0.24
CA ASN A 59 -11.87 6.77 -0.93
C ASN A 59 -10.60 5.93 -0.72
N VAL A 60 -10.69 4.77 -0.06
CA VAL A 60 -9.55 3.90 0.28
C VAL A 60 -9.74 2.52 -0.32
N GLY A 61 -8.70 1.97 -0.93
CA GLY A 61 -8.68 0.60 -1.45
C GLY A 61 -7.31 -0.06 -1.30
N ILE A 62 -7.15 -1.29 -1.77
CA ILE A 62 -5.85 -1.97 -1.81
C ILE A 62 -5.13 -1.69 -3.13
N GLY A 63 -3.83 -1.36 -3.05
CA GLY A 63 -2.93 -1.19 -4.20
C GLY A 63 -1.64 -1.94 -3.92
N SER A 64 -1.68 -3.27 -3.96
CA SER A 64 -0.73 -4.13 -3.25
C SER A 64 0.74 -3.95 -3.61
N ASP A 65 1.04 -3.58 -4.86
CA ASP A 65 2.41 -3.45 -5.36
C ASP A 65 3.20 -4.79 -5.22
N LEU A 66 2.50 -5.90 -5.50
CA LEU A 66 3.08 -7.25 -5.50
C LEU A 66 3.97 -7.48 -6.72
N CYS A 67 5.29 -7.46 -6.50
CA CYS A 67 6.29 -7.81 -7.51
C CYS A 67 6.72 -9.28 -7.39
N LEU A 68 5.83 -10.22 -7.75
CA LEU A 68 6.10 -11.65 -7.61
C LEU A 68 7.10 -12.16 -8.66
N PHE A 69 8.03 -13.00 -8.21
CA PHE A 69 9.00 -13.74 -9.05
C PHE A 69 9.87 -12.85 -9.96
N GLN A 70 10.10 -11.60 -9.57
CA GLN A 70 10.96 -10.68 -10.30
C GLN A 70 12.40 -10.76 -9.79
N PRO A 71 13.42 -10.84 -10.67
CA PRO A 71 14.81 -10.75 -10.26
C PRO A 71 15.18 -9.32 -9.86
N ASP A 72 16.27 -9.17 -9.08
CA ASP A 72 16.75 -7.86 -8.63
C ASP A 72 17.13 -6.91 -9.78
N SER A 73 17.45 -7.45 -10.97
CA SER A 73 17.70 -6.64 -12.17
C SER A 73 16.47 -5.80 -12.58
N VAL A 74 15.26 -6.29 -12.30
CA VAL A 74 14.02 -5.58 -12.62
C VAL A 74 13.82 -4.40 -11.68
N VAL A 75 14.01 -4.56 -10.37
CA VAL A 75 13.90 -3.41 -9.44
C VAL A 75 15.02 -2.40 -9.68
N GLU A 76 16.20 -2.86 -10.05
CA GLU A 76 17.30 -1.98 -10.44
C GLU A 76 16.92 -1.14 -11.66
N TRP A 77 16.38 -1.77 -12.72
CA TRP A 77 15.89 -1.06 -13.90
C TRP A 77 14.75 -0.08 -13.54
N MET A 78 13.77 -0.50 -12.75
CA MET A 78 12.65 0.37 -12.31
C MET A 78 13.13 1.63 -11.57
N ARG A 79 14.23 1.54 -10.82
CA ARG A 79 14.80 2.66 -10.04
C ARG A 79 15.71 3.57 -10.87
N ASN A 80 16.23 3.07 -11.99
CA ASN A 80 17.24 3.75 -12.79
C ASN A 80 16.71 3.99 -14.20
N GLY A 81 16.10 5.16 -14.41
CA GLY A 81 15.62 5.57 -15.73
C GLY A 81 16.76 5.80 -16.73
N THR A 82 16.41 5.88 -18.02
CA THR A 82 17.35 5.96 -19.18
C THR A 82 18.47 6.99 -19.02
N TRP A 83 18.20 8.13 -18.38
CA TRP A 83 19.15 9.24 -18.25
C TRP A 83 19.79 9.36 -16.86
N THR A 84 19.69 8.31 -16.05
CA THR A 84 20.23 8.30 -14.70
C THR A 84 21.75 8.23 -14.73
N LYS A 85 22.42 9.29 -14.26
CA LYS A 85 23.89 9.39 -14.25
C LYS A 85 24.56 8.70 -13.05
N SER A 86 23.77 8.33 -12.03
CA SER A 86 24.24 7.70 -10.80
C SER A 86 23.21 6.72 -10.26
N LYS A 87 23.64 5.53 -9.84
CA LYS A 87 22.75 4.47 -9.37
C LYS A 87 21.83 4.94 -8.24
N ASN A 88 20.53 4.84 -8.45
CA ASN A 88 19.48 5.13 -7.48
C ASN A 88 18.99 3.81 -6.86
N TYR A 89 18.93 3.79 -5.52
CA TYR A 89 18.44 2.63 -4.76
C TYR A 89 16.98 2.78 -4.31
N GLY A 90 16.33 3.91 -4.59
CA GLY A 90 14.97 4.21 -4.15
C GLY A 90 14.85 4.16 -2.62
N GLU A 91 13.84 3.45 -2.12
CA GLU A 91 13.67 3.14 -0.70
C GLU A 91 14.64 2.04 -0.19
N GLY A 92 15.35 1.38 -1.12
CA GLY A 92 16.38 0.40 -0.80
C GLY A 92 17.70 1.06 -0.39
N SER A 93 18.77 0.26 -0.37
CA SER A 93 20.11 0.77 -0.05
C SER A 93 21.18 0.01 -0.80
N LYS A 94 22.42 0.51 -0.81
CA LYS A 94 23.57 -0.23 -1.36
C LYS A 94 23.74 -1.63 -0.76
N LYS A 95 23.36 -1.82 0.52
CA LYS A 95 23.40 -3.12 1.22
C LYS A 95 22.21 -4.02 0.90
N ARG A 96 21.09 -3.44 0.45
CA ARG A 96 19.83 -4.14 0.13
C ARG A 96 19.23 -3.53 -1.15
N PRO A 97 19.85 -3.80 -2.32
CA PRO A 97 19.45 -3.18 -3.58
C PRO A 97 18.26 -3.87 -4.25
N GLY A 98 17.94 -5.10 -3.83
CA GLY A 98 16.88 -5.91 -4.40
C GLY A 98 15.46 -5.55 -3.94
N PHE A 99 14.51 -6.41 -4.30
CA PHE A 99 13.17 -6.37 -3.74
C PHE A 99 13.21 -6.80 -2.26
N PRO A 100 12.54 -6.07 -1.34
CA PRO A 100 12.39 -6.55 0.02
C PRO A 100 11.46 -7.77 0.05
N LYS A 101 11.68 -8.64 1.03
CA LYS A 101 10.73 -9.74 1.29
C LYS A 101 9.40 -9.15 1.78
N GLN A 102 8.29 -9.68 1.29
CA GLN A 102 6.97 -9.32 1.80
C GLN A 102 6.76 -9.85 3.22
N PRO A 103 5.88 -9.21 4.02
CA PRO A 103 5.44 -9.76 5.29
C PRO A 103 4.82 -11.14 5.12
N GLU A 104 4.99 -12.03 6.11
CA GLU A 104 4.53 -13.43 6.03
C GLU A 104 3.01 -13.55 5.80
N TRP A 105 2.22 -12.60 6.29
CA TRP A 105 0.77 -12.56 6.10
C TRP A 105 0.34 -12.08 4.70
N PHE A 106 1.26 -11.62 3.84
CA PHE A 106 0.96 -11.13 2.48
C PHE A 106 2.06 -11.45 1.46
N VAL A 107 2.51 -12.71 1.44
CA VAL A 107 3.53 -13.16 0.48
C VAL A 107 3.03 -13.06 -0.97
N ASP A 108 1.73 -13.29 -1.20
CA ASP A 108 1.08 -13.19 -2.50
C ASP A 108 -0.43 -12.88 -2.34
N ALA A 109 -1.17 -12.95 -3.45
CA ALA A 109 -2.59 -12.62 -3.50
C ALA A 109 -3.47 -13.45 -2.53
N ARG A 110 -3.04 -14.62 -2.06
CA ARG A 110 -3.77 -15.39 -1.04
C ARG A 110 -3.86 -14.62 0.29
N GLY A 111 -2.93 -13.68 0.53
CA GLY A 111 -2.92 -12.79 1.69
C GLY A 111 -4.14 -11.87 1.80
N PHE A 112 -4.95 -11.70 0.75
CA PHE A 112 -6.21 -10.95 0.84
C PHE A 112 -7.17 -11.54 1.89
N LYS A 113 -7.13 -12.86 2.13
CA LYS A 113 -7.90 -13.50 3.22
C LYS A 113 -7.47 -12.99 4.60
N ASN A 114 -6.17 -12.76 4.78
CA ASN A 114 -5.62 -12.23 6.02
C ASN A 114 -6.02 -10.77 6.19
N LEU A 115 -6.02 -9.96 5.12
CA LEU A 115 -6.53 -8.58 5.16
C LEU A 115 -7.99 -8.52 5.57
N GLU A 116 -8.84 -9.38 4.99
CA GLU A 116 -10.25 -9.45 5.37
C GLU A 116 -10.42 -9.71 6.87
N THR A 117 -9.70 -10.69 7.41
CA THR A 117 -9.76 -11.04 8.83
C THR A 117 -9.18 -9.92 9.71
N GLY A 118 -8.04 -9.34 9.34
CA GLY A 118 -7.40 -8.27 10.09
C GLY A 118 -8.24 -6.99 10.15
N LEU A 119 -8.89 -6.62 9.04
CA LEU A 119 -9.79 -5.46 9.01
C LEU A 119 -11.05 -5.70 9.87
N LYS A 120 -11.61 -6.91 9.87
CA LYS A 120 -12.71 -7.26 10.79
C LYS A 120 -12.27 -7.15 12.25
N ASN A 121 -11.08 -7.66 12.57
CA ASN A 121 -10.55 -7.64 13.94
C ASN A 121 -10.32 -6.22 14.48
N ILE A 122 -10.03 -5.24 13.62
CA ILE A 122 -9.88 -3.83 14.03
C ILE A 122 -11.22 -3.08 14.12
N GLY A 123 -12.34 -3.73 13.75
CA GLY A 123 -13.70 -3.21 13.96
C GLY A 123 -14.45 -2.80 12.69
N PHE A 124 -13.91 -3.02 11.49
CA PHE A 124 -14.68 -2.78 10.27
C PHE A 124 -15.82 -3.79 10.12
N ASN A 125 -17.00 -3.32 9.71
CA ASN A 125 -18.11 -4.19 9.36
C ASN A 125 -17.88 -4.84 7.97
N ASN A 126 -18.72 -5.80 7.60
CA ASN A 126 -18.57 -6.53 6.33
C ASN A 126 -18.68 -5.61 5.09
N GLU A 127 -19.50 -4.57 5.14
CA GLU A 127 -19.66 -3.65 4.01
C GLU A 127 -18.38 -2.84 3.79
N ASP A 128 -17.82 -2.28 4.85
CA ASP A 128 -16.59 -1.48 4.82
C ASP A 128 -15.38 -2.33 4.40
N VAL A 129 -15.30 -3.58 4.86
CA VAL A 129 -14.27 -4.52 4.40
C VAL A 129 -14.40 -4.76 2.89
N ASN A 130 -15.60 -5.03 2.39
CA ASN A 130 -15.83 -5.23 0.95
C ASN A 130 -15.50 -3.97 0.13
N LYS A 131 -15.78 -2.77 0.67
CA LYS A 131 -15.37 -1.49 0.11
C LYS A 131 -13.85 -1.39 -0.06
N ILE A 132 -13.10 -1.57 1.02
CA ILE A 132 -11.63 -1.48 1.02
C ILE A 132 -11.01 -2.55 0.12
N LEU A 133 -11.52 -3.78 0.14
CA LEU A 133 -10.94 -4.89 -0.61
C LEU A 133 -11.24 -4.84 -2.12
N GLY A 134 -12.27 -4.12 -2.58
CA GLY A 134 -12.51 -4.00 -4.01
C GLY A 134 -13.65 -3.08 -4.46
N ASN A 135 -14.74 -2.96 -3.69
CA ASN A 135 -15.93 -2.24 -4.18
C ASN A 135 -15.67 -0.75 -4.40
N ASN A 136 -14.77 -0.11 -3.64
CA ASN A 136 -14.41 1.29 -3.87
C ASN A 136 -13.70 1.48 -5.21
N TRP A 137 -12.74 0.60 -5.54
CA TRP A 137 -12.10 0.64 -6.85
C TRP A 137 -13.09 0.40 -7.98
N TYR A 138 -13.95 -0.60 -7.84
CA TYR A 138 -15.01 -0.87 -8.82
C TYR A 138 -15.89 0.35 -9.06
N ASN A 139 -16.41 0.97 -8.00
CA ASN A 139 -17.27 2.13 -8.08
C ASN A 139 -16.55 3.36 -8.65
N PHE A 140 -15.27 3.56 -8.28
CA PHE A 140 -14.45 4.64 -8.80
C PHE A 140 -14.29 4.54 -10.32
N TYR A 141 -13.85 3.39 -10.84
CA TYR A 141 -13.68 3.19 -12.29
C TYR A 141 -15.00 3.21 -13.05
N LYS A 142 -16.08 2.67 -12.46
CA LYS A 142 -17.43 2.74 -13.05
C LYS A 142 -17.91 4.18 -13.23
N GLY A 143 -17.46 5.10 -12.40
CA GLY A 143 -17.80 6.53 -12.46
C GLY A 143 -16.95 7.35 -13.43
N ILE A 144 -15.91 6.77 -14.04
CA ILE A 144 -15.08 7.45 -15.03
C ILE A 144 -15.75 7.26 -16.39
N ASN A 145 -16.42 8.33 -16.86
CA ASN A 145 -16.96 8.45 -18.22
C ASN A 145 -16.03 9.31 -19.07
#